data_AF-A0A8J4E7M5-F1
#
_entry.id   AF-A0A8J4E7M5-F1
#
_cell.length_a   1.000
_cell.length_b   1.000
_cell.length_c   1.000
_cell.angle_alpha   90.00
_cell.angle_beta   90.00
_cell.angle_gamma   90.00
#
_symmetry.space_group_name_H-M   'P 1'
#
loop_
_entity.id
_entity.type
_entity.pdbx_description
1 polymer ?
#
loop_
_entity_poly.entity_id
_entity_poly.type
_entity_poly.pdbx_seq_one_letter_code
_entity_poly.pdbx_strand_id
1 'polypeptide(L)'
;MVIRPTGGGEEANWRADVLSHLEYTREFRVPRPIKAASGQWVVDGWEALQWVPGAADETRVSDVVRAGDAFHRAIAGLERPTFIDTSDDPWARADRMAWDEVPFPADPMLKRLAAEFRRVESPSQLIHGDLLGNVLFAAGEPATIIDWAPYWRPAGLGAAIAVVDAACWHGAPIASVPALGHGVAEWGQLLVRALTFRIATLHLLNVWDSALAERHCPVVDAIVASAAG
;
A
#
# COMPACT_ATOMS: atom_id res chain seq x y z
N MET A 1 -20.31 0.27 -14.54
CA MET A 1 -20.00 0.21 -13.10
C MET A 1 -19.16 -1.02 -12.84
N VAL A 2 -18.45 -1.06 -11.72
CA VAL A 2 -17.76 -2.25 -11.21
C VAL A 2 -18.46 -2.68 -9.92
N ILE A 3 -18.74 -3.98 -9.79
CA ILE A 3 -19.36 -4.56 -8.60
C ILE A 3 -18.36 -5.58 -8.02
N ARG A 4 -18.13 -5.53 -6.70
CA ARG A 4 -17.17 -6.39 -6.02
C ARG A 4 -17.66 -6.81 -4.63
N PRO A 5 -17.23 -7.97 -4.12
CA PRO A 5 -17.47 -8.33 -2.73
C PRO A 5 -16.69 -7.39 -1.80
N THR A 6 -17.29 -7.03 -0.66
CA THR A 6 -16.78 -5.99 0.25
C THR A 6 -15.65 -6.44 1.18
N GLY A 7 -15.52 -7.74 1.46
CA GLY A 7 -14.58 -8.27 2.46
C GLY A 7 -14.95 -7.95 3.92
N GLY A 8 -15.78 -6.92 4.16
CA GLY A 8 -16.34 -6.54 5.45
C GLY A 8 -17.27 -5.32 5.31
N GLY A 9 -18.41 -5.33 5.99
CA GLY A 9 -19.43 -4.29 5.85
C GLY A 9 -19.02 -2.93 6.40
N GLU A 10 -18.33 -2.89 7.55
CA GLU A 10 -17.91 -1.64 8.20
C GLU A 10 -16.91 -0.86 7.35
N GLU A 11 -15.81 -1.51 6.95
CA GLU A 11 -14.78 -0.92 6.11
C GLU A 11 -15.35 -0.43 4.77
N ALA A 12 -16.17 -1.25 4.10
CA ALA A 12 -16.74 -0.87 2.81
C ALA A 12 -17.69 0.34 2.91
N ASN A 13 -18.54 0.40 3.94
CA ASN A 13 -19.41 1.56 4.15
C ASN A 13 -18.59 2.82 4.46
N TRP A 14 -17.58 2.71 5.32
CA TRP A 14 -16.68 3.82 5.65
C TRP A 14 -15.91 4.32 4.42
N ARG A 15 -15.31 3.40 3.65
CA ARG A 15 -14.57 3.72 2.43
C ARG A 15 -15.48 4.39 1.42
N ALA A 16 -16.69 3.88 1.22
CA ALA A 16 -17.66 4.47 0.30
C ALA A 16 -18.05 5.90 0.71
N ASP A 17 -18.26 6.14 2.01
CA ASP A 17 -18.57 7.47 2.51
C ASP A 17 -17.41 8.46 2.26
N VAL A 18 -16.18 8.08 2.62
CA VAL A 18 -14.98 8.91 2.40
C VAL A 18 -14.79 9.21 0.91
N LEU A 19 -14.78 8.18 0.06
CA LEU A 19 -14.56 8.34 -1.38
C LEU A 19 -15.69 9.11 -2.07
N SER A 20 -16.90 9.15 -1.52
CA SER A 20 -17.99 9.96 -2.07
C SER A 20 -17.79 11.48 -1.90
N HIS A 21 -17.04 11.89 -0.88
CA HIS A 21 -16.78 13.29 -0.55
C HIS A 21 -15.36 13.75 -0.93
N LEU A 22 -14.43 12.82 -1.20
CA LEU A 22 -13.05 13.15 -1.48
C LEU A 22 -12.90 14.04 -2.73
N GLU A 23 -12.22 15.17 -2.58
CA GLU A 23 -11.99 16.09 -3.69
C GLU A 23 -10.91 15.54 -4.64
N TYR A 24 -11.13 15.72 -5.94
CA TYR A 24 -10.15 15.33 -6.95
C TYR A 24 -9.11 16.43 -7.14
N THR A 25 -7.91 16.03 -7.54
CA THR A 25 -6.84 16.95 -7.89
C THR A 25 -6.36 16.67 -9.32
N ARG A 26 -5.40 17.47 -9.79
CA ARG A 26 -4.70 17.16 -11.06
C ARG A 26 -3.75 15.97 -10.94
N GLU A 27 -3.40 15.57 -9.72
CA GLU A 27 -2.46 14.50 -9.44
C GLU A 27 -3.15 13.15 -9.23
N PHE A 28 -4.38 13.15 -8.70
CA PHE A 28 -5.15 11.93 -8.51
C PHE A 28 -6.68 12.17 -8.60
N ARG A 29 -7.39 11.09 -8.93
CA ARG A 29 -8.83 10.92 -8.72
C ARG A 29 -9.12 9.50 -8.18
N VAL A 30 -10.36 9.24 -7.80
CA VAL A 30 -10.85 7.92 -7.37
C VAL A 30 -12.15 7.58 -8.11
N PRO A 31 -12.54 6.31 -8.28
CA PRO A 31 -13.90 5.98 -8.72
C PRO A 31 -14.93 6.38 -7.66
N ARG A 32 -16.05 7.01 -8.06
CA ARG A 32 -17.13 7.32 -7.10
C ARG A 32 -17.90 6.06 -6.70
N PRO A 33 -18.13 5.82 -5.41
CA PRO A 33 -19.07 4.80 -4.93
C PRO A 33 -20.49 5.09 -5.41
N ILE A 34 -21.28 4.04 -5.66
CA ILE A 34 -22.66 4.11 -6.15
C ILE A 34 -23.60 3.54 -5.09
N LYS A 35 -24.56 4.34 -4.62
CA LYS A 35 -25.62 3.85 -3.72
C LYS A 35 -26.57 2.92 -4.48
N ALA A 36 -27.03 1.87 -3.81
CA ALA A 36 -28.20 1.13 -4.24
C ALA A 36 -29.45 2.02 -4.23
N ALA A 37 -30.52 1.60 -4.91
CA ALA A 37 -31.80 2.31 -4.87
C ALA A 37 -32.38 2.43 -3.44
N SER A 38 -31.99 1.53 -2.52
CA SER A 38 -32.30 1.61 -1.09
C SER A 38 -31.56 2.71 -0.34
N GLY A 39 -30.57 3.38 -0.95
CA GLY A 39 -29.71 4.37 -0.33
C GLY A 39 -28.49 3.80 0.41
N GLN A 40 -28.32 2.48 0.44
CA GLN A 40 -27.19 1.81 1.09
C GLN A 40 -25.97 1.76 0.16
N TRP A 41 -24.77 1.82 0.75
CA TRP A 41 -23.51 1.60 0.03
C TRP A 41 -23.22 0.12 -0.24
N VAL A 42 -23.64 -0.74 0.70
CA VAL A 42 -23.44 -2.19 0.65
C VAL A 42 -24.78 -2.91 0.67
N VAL A 43 -24.98 -3.86 -0.25
CA VAL A 43 -26.17 -4.72 -0.33
C VAL A 43 -25.71 -6.17 -0.46
N ASP A 44 -26.16 -7.04 0.45
CA ASP A 44 -25.84 -8.47 0.48
C ASP A 44 -24.33 -8.78 0.36
N GLY A 45 -23.49 -7.93 0.96
CA GLY A 45 -22.02 -8.05 0.94
C GLY A 45 -21.33 -7.52 -0.32
N TRP A 46 -22.07 -6.89 -1.22
CA TRP A 46 -21.56 -6.28 -2.46
C TRP A 46 -21.53 -4.76 -2.38
N GLU A 47 -20.50 -4.15 -2.97
CA GLU A 47 -20.39 -2.71 -3.21
C GLU A 47 -20.30 -2.44 -4.71
N ALA A 48 -20.69 -1.22 -5.10
CA ALA A 48 -20.62 -0.75 -6.48
C ALA A 48 -19.82 0.55 -6.57
N LEU A 49 -18.93 0.61 -7.56
CA LEU A 49 -18.17 1.81 -7.90
C LEU A 49 -18.38 2.19 -9.36
N GLN A 50 -18.20 3.48 -9.65
CA GLN A 50 -18.10 4.00 -11.00
C GLN A 50 -17.04 3.21 -11.77
N TRP A 51 -17.38 2.79 -13.00
CA TRP A 51 -16.34 2.30 -13.90
C TRP A 51 -15.61 3.50 -14.49
N VAL A 52 -14.28 3.46 -14.47
CA VAL A 52 -13.41 4.51 -14.99
C VAL A 52 -12.50 3.91 -16.07
N PRO A 53 -12.19 4.65 -17.15
CA PRO A 53 -11.23 4.20 -18.14
C PRO A 53 -9.81 4.25 -17.58
N GLY A 54 -8.95 3.34 -18.04
CA GLY A 54 -7.53 3.29 -17.73
C GLY A 54 -7.03 1.87 -17.50
N ALA A 55 -5.72 1.73 -17.39
CA ALA A 55 -5.05 0.49 -17.03
C ALA A 55 -3.91 0.77 -16.05
N ALA A 56 -3.61 -0.20 -15.19
CA ALA A 56 -2.40 -0.15 -14.38
C ALA A 56 -1.15 -0.23 -15.28
N ASP A 57 -0.07 0.40 -14.83
CA ASP A 57 1.24 0.33 -15.47
C ASP A 57 2.30 0.38 -14.38
N GLU A 58 2.75 -0.80 -13.96
CA GLU A 58 3.70 -0.99 -12.86
C GLU A 58 5.11 -0.51 -13.22
N THR A 59 5.35 -0.13 -14.48
CA THR A 59 6.62 0.50 -14.89
C THR A 59 6.67 1.98 -14.56
N ARG A 60 5.50 2.63 -14.35
CA ARG A 60 5.36 4.06 -14.04
C ARG A 60 5.48 4.37 -12.55
N VAL A 61 6.47 3.78 -11.89
CA VAL A 61 6.65 3.84 -10.43
C VAL A 61 6.64 5.27 -9.87
N SER A 62 7.31 6.21 -10.55
CA SER A 62 7.36 7.62 -10.15
C SER A 62 6.01 8.33 -10.23
N ASP A 63 5.17 7.99 -11.21
CA ASP A 63 3.81 8.50 -11.30
C ASP A 63 2.88 7.88 -10.24
N VAL A 64 3.07 6.59 -9.94
CA VAL A 64 2.36 5.91 -8.84
C VAL A 64 2.68 6.58 -7.51
N VAL A 65 3.96 6.82 -7.21
CA VAL A 65 4.40 7.52 -5.99
C VAL A 65 3.77 8.91 -5.92
N ARG A 66 3.81 9.68 -7.02
CA ARG A 66 3.21 11.03 -7.07
C ARG A 66 1.68 11.01 -6.82
N ALA A 67 0.96 10.07 -7.44
CA ALA A 67 -0.48 9.93 -7.24
C ALA A 67 -0.80 9.51 -5.79
N GLY A 68 -0.05 8.54 -5.26
CA GLY A 68 -0.17 8.08 -3.88
C GLY A 68 0.06 9.18 -2.86
N ASP A 69 1.12 9.97 -3.03
CA ASP A 69 1.43 11.12 -2.17
C ASP A 69 0.31 12.16 -2.19
N ALA A 70 -0.25 12.45 -3.36
CA ALA A 70 -1.36 13.39 -3.49
C ALA A 70 -2.63 12.87 -2.80
N PHE A 71 -2.89 11.57 -2.90
CA PHE A 71 -3.99 10.92 -2.19
C PHE A 71 -3.80 10.90 -0.69
N HIS A 72 -2.62 10.56 -0.18
CA HIS A 72 -2.33 10.58 1.27
C HIS A 72 -2.49 12.00 1.84
N ARG A 73 -2.02 13.03 1.13
CA ARG A 73 -2.28 14.43 1.53
C ARG A 73 -3.77 14.74 1.63
N ALA A 74 -4.60 14.22 0.73
CA ALA A 74 -6.05 14.45 0.72
C ALA A 74 -6.78 13.74 1.87
N ILE A 75 -6.22 12.65 2.41
CA ILE A 75 -6.82 11.86 3.51
C ILE A 75 -6.14 12.07 4.86
N ALA A 76 -5.10 12.91 4.94
CA ALA A 76 -4.27 13.09 6.14
C ALA A 76 -5.04 13.55 7.39
N GLY A 77 -6.18 14.22 7.21
CA GLY A 77 -7.04 14.71 8.30
C GLY A 77 -8.09 13.72 8.80
N LEU A 78 -8.20 12.54 8.18
CA LEU A 78 -9.17 11.53 8.58
C LEU A 78 -8.71 10.82 9.87
N GLU A 79 -9.67 10.53 10.75
CA GLU A 79 -9.43 9.75 11.96
C GLU A 79 -9.15 8.28 11.64
N ARG A 80 -8.42 7.61 12.54
CA ARG A 80 -8.15 6.17 12.44
C ARG A 80 -9.44 5.37 12.64
N PRO A 81 -9.91 4.60 11.64
CA PRO A 81 -11.09 3.76 11.81
C PRO A 81 -10.82 2.56 12.73
N THR A 82 -11.85 2.13 13.47
CA THR A 82 -11.78 1.01 14.44
C THR A 82 -11.48 -0.33 13.79
N PHE A 83 -11.96 -0.58 12.57
CA PHE A 83 -11.72 -1.84 11.87
C PHE A 83 -10.22 -2.12 11.61
N ILE A 84 -9.37 -1.08 11.55
CA ILE A 84 -7.92 -1.24 11.40
C ILE A 84 -7.33 -2.00 12.60
N ASP A 85 -7.83 -1.72 13.81
CA ASP A 85 -7.33 -2.36 15.03
C ASP A 85 -7.80 -3.81 15.16
N THR A 86 -8.96 -4.14 14.59
CA THR A 86 -9.57 -5.47 14.71
C THR A 86 -9.24 -6.41 13.55
N SER A 87 -8.69 -5.92 12.43
CA SER A 87 -8.37 -6.79 11.30
C SER A 87 -7.28 -7.80 11.68
N ASP A 88 -7.52 -9.06 11.32
CA ASP A 88 -6.59 -10.19 11.54
C ASP A 88 -6.31 -11.01 10.28
N ASP A 89 -6.56 -10.42 9.11
CA ASP A 89 -6.19 -11.01 7.85
C ASP A 89 -4.64 -11.12 7.69
N PRO A 90 -4.14 -11.92 6.74
CA PRO A 90 -2.70 -12.07 6.50
C PRO A 90 -1.94 -10.76 6.31
N TRP A 91 -2.56 -9.76 5.68
CA TRP A 91 -1.91 -8.48 5.43
C TRP A 91 -1.85 -7.62 6.68
N ALA A 92 -2.94 -7.54 7.46
CA ALA A 92 -2.96 -6.85 8.74
C ALA A 92 -1.92 -7.44 9.72
N ARG A 93 -1.80 -8.77 9.76
CA ARG A 93 -0.76 -9.45 10.56
C ARG A 93 0.65 -9.16 10.06
N ALA A 94 0.88 -9.16 8.74
CA ALA A 94 2.17 -8.82 8.15
C ALA A 94 2.58 -7.37 8.44
N ASP A 95 1.63 -6.44 8.42
CA ASP A 95 1.87 -5.05 8.77
C ASP A 95 2.30 -4.93 10.24
N ARG A 96 1.59 -5.58 11.17
CA ARG A 96 2.01 -5.64 12.59
C ARG A 96 3.42 -6.23 12.77
N MET A 97 3.78 -7.27 12.01
CA MET A 97 5.15 -7.84 12.04
C MET A 97 6.18 -6.85 11.53
N ALA A 98 5.89 -6.17 10.42
CA ALA A 98 6.77 -5.17 9.84
C ALA A 98 7.03 -4.03 10.81
N TRP A 99 6.10 -3.71 11.71
CA TRP A 99 6.22 -2.68 12.73
C TRP A 99 6.70 -3.15 14.10
N ASP A 100 7.19 -4.40 14.20
CA ASP A 100 7.69 -5.01 15.44
C ASP A 100 6.64 -5.07 16.57
N GLU A 101 5.36 -5.10 16.21
CA GLU A 101 4.24 -5.20 17.15
C GLU A 101 3.94 -6.68 17.51
N VAL A 102 4.29 -7.60 16.61
CA VAL A 102 4.14 -9.06 16.78
C VAL A 102 5.34 -9.80 16.14
N PRO A 103 5.69 -11.01 16.61
CA PRO A 103 6.83 -11.74 16.07
C PRO A 103 6.61 -12.22 14.63
N PHE A 104 7.68 -12.27 13.84
CA PHE A 104 7.70 -12.83 12.49
C PHE A 104 8.00 -14.34 12.48
N PRO A 105 7.66 -15.05 11.39
CA PRO A 105 8.09 -16.44 11.15
C PRO A 105 9.62 -16.59 11.20
N ALA A 106 10.09 -17.77 11.57
CA ALA A 106 11.52 -18.08 11.59
C ALA A 106 12.09 -18.15 10.15
N ASP A 107 12.54 -17.02 9.65
CA ASP A 107 13.12 -16.87 8.31
C ASP A 107 14.39 -16.01 8.34
N PRO A 108 15.50 -16.44 7.71
CA PRO A 108 16.75 -15.70 7.73
C PRO A 108 16.67 -14.30 7.11
N MET A 109 15.85 -14.11 6.07
CA MET A 109 15.69 -12.83 5.37
C MET A 109 14.88 -11.85 6.21
N LEU A 110 13.78 -12.30 6.81
CA LEU A 110 13.02 -11.50 7.79
C LEU A 110 13.90 -11.11 8.99
N LYS A 111 14.71 -12.04 9.51
CA LYS A 111 15.64 -11.75 10.60
C LYS A 111 16.69 -10.70 10.23
N ARG A 112 17.22 -10.74 8.99
CA ARG A 112 18.16 -9.74 8.48
C ARG A 112 17.53 -8.36 8.40
N LEU A 113 16.32 -8.24 7.84
CA LEU A 113 15.60 -6.96 7.75
C LEU A 113 15.24 -6.41 9.13
N ALA A 114 14.77 -7.26 10.03
CA ALA A 114 14.42 -6.87 11.39
C ALA A 114 15.62 -6.34 12.19
N ALA A 115 16.84 -6.83 11.90
CA ALA A 115 18.06 -6.30 12.52
C ALA A 115 18.36 -4.84 12.13
N GLU A 116 17.83 -4.37 11.00
CA GLU A 116 17.97 -2.99 10.53
C GLU A 116 16.88 -2.05 11.06
N PHE A 117 15.90 -2.57 11.82
CA PHE A 117 14.81 -1.77 12.35
C PHE A 117 15.32 -0.68 13.28
N ARG A 118 14.96 0.55 12.94
CA ARG A 118 15.09 1.72 13.79
C ARG A 118 13.72 2.31 14.06
N ARG A 119 13.66 3.16 15.09
CA ARG A 119 12.46 3.92 15.42
C ARG A 119 12.13 4.87 14.26
N VAL A 120 10.84 4.94 13.92
CA VAL A 120 10.29 5.87 12.92
C VAL A 120 9.47 6.90 13.67
N GLU A 121 9.85 8.18 13.58
CA GLU A 121 9.19 9.29 14.29
C GLU A 121 8.12 9.99 13.44
N SER A 122 8.11 9.74 12.13
CA SER A 122 7.10 10.29 11.22
C SER A 122 5.68 9.94 11.70
N PRO A 123 4.74 10.90 11.69
CA PRO A 123 3.39 10.66 12.20
C PRO A 123 2.62 9.69 11.32
N SER A 124 1.89 8.77 11.95
CA SER A 124 0.98 7.87 11.26
C SER A 124 -0.31 8.59 10.85
N GLN A 125 -0.83 8.20 9.69
CA GLN A 125 -2.12 8.61 9.15
C GLN A 125 -2.72 7.46 8.34
N LEU A 126 -3.90 7.66 7.75
CA LEU A 126 -4.43 6.74 6.75
C LEU A 126 -3.56 6.74 5.48
N ILE A 127 -3.20 5.55 5.02
CA ILE A 127 -2.48 5.34 3.76
C ILE A 127 -3.19 4.32 2.87
N HIS A 128 -2.70 4.17 1.65
CA HIS A 128 -2.99 3.02 0.79
C HIS A 128 -1.78 2.09 0.79
N GLY A 129 -1.98 0.87 1.28
CA GLY A 129 -0.90 -0.12 1.45
C GLY A 129 -0.57 -0.97 0.21
N ASP A 130 -1.07 -0.62 -0.98
CA ASP A 130 -0.92 -1.47 -2.18
C ASP A 130 -1.05 -0.66 -3.47
N LEU A 131 -0.21 0.35 -3.66
CA LEU A 131 -0.40 1.33 -4.74
C LEU A 131 -0.02 0.82 -6.15
N LEU A 132 1.04 0.01 -6.30
CA LEU A 132 1.68 -0.22 -7.61
C LEU A 132 0.72 -0.72 -8.71
N GLY A 133 -0.07 -1.75 -8.40
CA GLY A 133 -1.07 -2.31 -9.32
C GLY A 133 -2.43 -1.60 -9.28
N ASN A 134 -2.62 -0.66 -8.35
CA ASN A 134 -3.92 -0.04 -8.07
C ASN A 134 -3.98 1.45 -8.45
N VAL A 135 -3.11 1.87 -9.36
CA VAL A 135 -3.17 3.18 -10.01
C VAL A 135 -3.39 3.00 -11.50
N LEU A 136 -4.55 3.44 -11.99
CA LEU A 136 -4.92 3.38 -13.41
C LEU A 136 -4.54 4.68 -14.12
N PHE A 137 -4.01 4.54 -15.34
CA PHE A 137 -3.68 5.65 -16.22
C PHE A 137 -4.56 5.64 -17.46
N ALA A 138 -5.12 6.80 -17.78
CA ALA A 138 -5.87 7.05 -19.01
C ALA A 138 -5.39 8.37 -19.64
N ALA A 139 -5.41 8.45 -20.97
CA ALA A 139 -4.97 9.64 -21.68
C ALA A 139 -5.82 10.87 -21.31
N GLY A 140 -5.16 11.96 -20.91
CA GLY A 140 -5.82 13.22 -20.57
C GLY A 140 -6.51 13.26 -19.20
N GLU A 141 -6.41 12.19 -18.40
CA GLU A 141 -7.05 12.08 -17.09
C GLU A 141 -5.99 12.05 -15.97
N PRO A 142 -6.30 12.58 -14.77
CA PRO A 142 -5.49 12.31 -13.58
C PRO A 142 -5.37 10.80 -13.31
N ALA A 143 -4.27 10.40 -12.67
CA ALA A 143 -4.07 9.03 -12.22
C ALA A 143 -5.25 8.61 -11.32
N THR A 144 -5.80 7.43 -11.53
CA THR A 144 -6.98 6.97 -10.80
C THR A 144 -6.59 5.89 -9.80
N ILE A 145 -6.70 6.21 -8.52
CA ILE A 145 -6.45 5.25 -7.45
C ILE A 145 -7.70 4.42 -7.25
N ILE A 146 -7.53 3.10 -7.32
CA ILE A 146 -8.58 2.12 -7.10
C ILE A 146 -8.22 1.27 -5.88
N ASP A 147 -9.14 0.39 -5.45
CA ASP A 147 -8.83 -0.70 -4.52
C ASP A 147 -8.08 -0.27 -3.25
N TRP A 148 -8.49 0.86 -2.68
CA TRP A 148 -7.86 1.44 -1.49
C TRP A 148 -7.89 0.45 -0.32
N ALA A 149 -6.71 -0.07 0.00
CA ALA A 149 -6.40 -0.88 1.17
C ALA A 149 -5.91 0.04 2.31
N PRO A 150 -6.77 0.37 3.31
CA PRO A 150 -6.45 1.34 4.36
C PRO A 150 -5.52 0.76 5.44
N TYR A 151 -4.44 1.48 5.75
CA TYR A 151 -3.56 1.20 6.90
C TYR A 151 -3.30 2.48 7.69
N TRP A 152 -2.85 2.34 8.95
CA TRP A 152 -2.52 3.48 9.82
C TRP A 152 -1.01 3.59 10.07
N ARG A 153 -0.28 4.22 9.14
CA ARG A 153 1.19 4.26 9.11
C ARG A 153 1.69 5.61 8.56
N PRO A 154 3.00 5.94 8.63
CA PRO A 154 3.52 7.14 8.00
C PRO A 154 3.23 7.15 6.50
N ALA A 155 2.84 8.31 5.95
CA ALA A 155 2.40 8.45 4.56
C ALA A 155 3.35 7.80 3.54
N GLY A 156 4.66 8.04 3.71
CA GLY A 156 5.69 7.51 2.82
C GLY A 156 5.74 5.99 2.73
N LEU A 157 5.13 5.24 3.67
CA LEU A 157 5.11 3.78 3.60
C LEU A 157 4.38 3.27 2.35
N GLY A 158 3.28 3.93 1.93
CA GLY A 158 2.57 3.50 0.72
C GLY A 158 3.44 3.60 -0.54
N ALA A 159 4.22 4.67 -0.66
CA ALA A 159 5.21 4.82 -1.71
C ALA A 159 6.33 3.76 -1.59
N ALA A 160 6.82 3.49 -0.38
CA ALA A 160 7.86 2.50 -0.15
C ALA A 160 7.42 1.08 -0.57
N ILE A 161 6.18 0.70 -0.28
CA ILE A 161 5.59 -0.56 -0.74
C ILE A 161 5.58 -0.63 -2.27
N ALA A 162 5.07 0.40 -2.94
CA ALA A 162 5.04 0.41 -4.41
C ALA A 162 6.44 0.30 -5.04
N VAL A 163 7.44 0.98 -4.46
CA VAL A 163 8.82 0.93 -4.95
C VAL A 163 9.46 -0.45 -4.73
N VAL A 164 9.24 -1.05 -3.56
CA VAL A 164 9.71 -2.42 -3.27
C VAL A 164 9.06 -3.41 -4.22
N ASP A 165 7.76 -3.32 -4.44
CA ASP A 165 7.04 -4.23 -5.33
C ASP A 165 7.54 -4.13 -6.76
N ALA A 166 7.80 -2.91 -7.22
CA ALA A 166 8.31 -2.68 -8.56
C ALA A 166 9.70 -3.31 -8.75
N ALA A 167 10.56 -3.21 -7.74
CA ALA A 167 11.90 -3.82 -7.76
C ALA A 167 11.84 -5.36 -7.68
N CYS A 168 10.94 -5.92 -6.86
CA CYS A 168 10.82 -7.36 -6.66
C CYS A 168 10.10 -8.09 -7.82
N TRP A 169 9.08 -7.48 -8.43
CA TRP A 169 8.24 -8.16 -9.43
C TRP A 169 8.25 -7.56 -10.83
N HIS A 170 8.50 -6.26 -10.98
CA HIS A 170 8.32 -5.56 -12.25
C HIS A 170 9.62 -5.04 -12.86
N GLY A 171 10.77 -5.49 -12.34
CA GLY A 171 12.07 -5.22 -12.93
C GLY A 171 12.54 -3.77 -12.80
N ALA A 172 11.98 -2.99 -11.86
CA ALA A 172 12.48 -1.66 -11.59
C ALA A 172 13.96 -1.74 -11.13
N PRO A 173 14.87 -0.92 -11.70
CA PRO A 173 16.28 -0.98 -11.34
C PRO A 173 16.48 -0.70 -9.85
N ILE A 174 17.09 -1.63 -9.11
CA ILE A 174 17.32 -1.49 -7.65
C ILE A 174 18.07 -0.18 -7.31
N ALA A 175 18.97 0.25 -8.20
CA ALA A 175 19.71 1.50 -8.04
C ALA A 175 18.81 2.77 -8.04
N SER A 176 17.57 2.71 -8.54
CA SER A 176 16.65 3.85 -8.53
C SER A 176 15.82 3.96 -7.25
N VAL A 177 15.74 2.88 -6.45
CA VAL A 177 14.94 2.80 -5.22
C VAL A 177 15.21 3.96 -4.23
N PRO A 178 16.46 4.36 -3.96
CA PRO A 178 16.72 5.50 -3.06
C PRO A 178 16.19 6.83 -3.62
N ALA A 179 16.30 7.05 -4.94
CA ALA A 179 15.92 8.30 -5.58
C ALA A 179 14.39 8.49 -5.67
N LEU A 180 13.62 7.40 -5.72
CA LEU A 180 12.15 7.43 -5.82
C LEU A 180 11.47 7.97 -4.56
N GLY A 181 12.12 7.92 -3.40
CA GLY A 181 11.62 8.51 -2.14
C GLY A 181 12.28 9.83 -1.77
N HIS A 182 12.84 10.56 -2.74
CA HIS A 182 13.48 11.84 -2.45
C HIS A 182 12.51 12.81 -1.75
N GLY A 183 12.91 13.35 -0.60
CA GLY A 183 12.08 14.23 0.22
C GLY A 183 11.15 13.54 1.21
N VAL A 184 11.07 12.20 1.19
CA VAL A 184 10.32 11.41 2.18
C VAL A 184 11.19 11.20 3.42
N ALA A 185 10.68 11.62 4.59
CA ALA A 185 11.36 11.41 5.86
C ALA A 185 11.53 9.91 6.15
N GLU A 186 12.69 9.53 6.69
CA GLU A 186 12.98 8.16 7.14
C GLU A 186 12.81 7.09 6.03
N TRP A 187 12.98 7.47 4.76
CA TRP A 187 12.75 6.63 3.59
C TRP A 187 13.41 5.25 3.68
N GLY A 188 14.67 5.18 4.11
CA GLY A 188 15.38 3.91 4.28
C GLY A 188 14.68 2.96 5.27
N GLN A 189 14.13 3.49 6.37
CA GLN A 189 13.34 2.68 7.30
C GLN A 189 12.00 2.28 6.68
N LEU A 190 11.33 3.16 5.95
CA LEU A 190 10.08 2.82 5.27
C LEU A 190 10.27 1.71 4.23
N LEU A 191 11.41 1.69 3.52
CA LEU A 191 11.77 0.60 2.60
C LEU A 191 12.01 -0.73 3.33
N VAL A 192 12.74 -0.72 4.45
CA VAL A 192 12.97 -1.90 5.29
C VAL A 192 11.63 -2.47 5.80
N ARG A 193 10.72 -1.60 6.26
CA ARG A 193 9.39 -1.97 6.75
C ARG A 193 8.51 -2.50 5.61
N ALA A 194 8.50 -1.84 4.46
CA ALA A 194 7.74 -2.26 3.27
C ALA A 194 8.16 -3.65 2.76
N LEU A 195 9.48 -3.90 2.66
CA LEU A 195 9.98 -5.20 2.23
C LEU A 195 9.70 -6.30 3.26
N THR A 196 9.81 -5.98 4.56
CA THR A 196 9.43 -6.91 5.62
C THR A 196 7.95 -7.26 5.55
N PHE A 197 7.07 -6.25 5.39
CA PHE A 197 5.64 -6.43 5.21
C PHE A 197 5.35 -7.39 4.06
N ARG A 198 6.00 -7.20 2.91
CA ARG A 198 5.73 -8.01 1.74
C ARG A 198 6.21 -9.46 1.90
N ILE A 199 7.41 -9.69 2.43
CA ILE A 199 7.90 -11.04 2.71
C ILE A 199 7.04 -11.74 3.77
N ALA A 200 6.67 -11.05 4.85
CA ALA A 200 5.80 -11.58 5.89
C ALA A 200 4.41 -11.95 5.34
N THR A 201 3.87 -11.14 4.42
CA THR A 201 2.61 -11.46 3.71
C THR A 201 2.73 -12.76 2.93
N LEU A 202 3.82 -12.96 2.18
CA LEU A 202 4.05 -14.18 1.40
C LEU A 202 4.18 -15.42 2.29
N HIS A 203 4.79 -15.28 3.47
CA HIS A 203 4.81 -16.34 4.50
C HIS A 203 3.40 -16.67 4.98
N LEU A 204 2.62 -15.66 5.36
CA LEU A 204 1.27 -15.85 5.91
C LEU A 204 0.28 -16.41 4.88
N LEU A 205 0.53 -16.17 3.59
CA LEU A 205 -0.21 -16.78 2.47
C LEU A 205 0.30 -18.18 2.11
N ASN A 206 1.32 -18.70 2.80
CA ASN A 206 1.97 -19.99 2.53
C ASN A 206 2.52 -20.13 1.09
N VAL A 207 2.99 -19.02 0.52
CA VAL A 207 3.57 -19.01 -0.83
C VAL A 207 5.07 -18.70 -0.83
N TRP A 208 5.66 -18.34 0.32
CA TRP A 208 7.09 -18.07 0.42
C TRP A 208 7.93 -19.34 0.21
N ASP A 209 8.78 -19.32 -0.81
CA ASP A 209 9.65 -20.41 -1.21
C ASP A 209 11.05 -19.92 -1.60
N SER A 210 11.93 -20.85 -2.01
CA SER A 210 13.30 -20.52 -2.41
C SER A 210 13.39 -19.62 -3.66
N ALA A 211 12.44 -19.74 -4.59
CA ALA A 211 12.43 -18.95 -5.81
C ALA A 211 12.06 -17.49 -5.51
N LEU A 212 11.10 -17.28 -4.61
CA LEU A 212 10.81 -15.95 -4.09
C LEU A 212 11.96 -15.41 -3.25
N ALA A 213 12.60 -16.22 -2.41
CA ALA A 213 13.78 -15.78 -1.66
C ALA A 213 14.90 -15.31 -2.61
N GLU A 214 15.21 -16.07 -3.67
CA GLU A 214 16.22 -15.68 -4.67
C GLU A 214 15.85 -14.36 -5.37
N ARG A 215 14.57 -14.20 -5.74
CA ARG A 215 14.04 -12.96 -6.34
C ARG A 215 14.19 -11.74 -5.43
N HIS A 216 13.94 -11.90 -4.12
CA HIS A 216 13.98 -10.78 -3.17
C HIS A 216 15.39 -10.46 -2.68
N CYS A 217 16.31 -11.42 -2.72
CA CYS A 217 17.66 -11.28 -2.16
C CYS A 217 18.40 -10.02 -2.63
N PRO A 218 18.45 -9.67 -3.94
CA PRO A 218 19.15 -8.46 -4.39
C PRO A 218 18.54 -7.16 -3.83
N VAL A 219 17.22 -7.13 -3.63
CA VAL A 219 16.50 -5.96 -3.09
C VAL A 219 16.78 -5.83 -1.60
N VAL A 220 16.79 -6.95 -0.86
CA VAL A 220 17.20 -6.99 0.57
C VAL A 220 18.61 -6.46 0.71
N ASP A 221 19.55 -6.96 -0.07
CA ASP A 221 20.97 -6.58 0.02
C ASP A 221 21.15 -5.07 -0.19
N ALA A 222 20.47 -4.50 -1.19
CA ALA A 222 20.54 -3.06 -1.47
C ALA A 222 19.90 -2.20 -0.37
N ILE A 223 18.74 -2.61 0.16
CA ILE A 223 18.06 -1.88 1.23
C ILE A 223 18.86 -1.94 2.53
N VAL A 224 19.38 -3.11 2.90
CA VAL A 224 20.22 -3.29 4.10
C VAL A 224 21.51 -2.47 3.99
N ALA A 225 22.19 -2.50 2.83
CA ALA A 225 23.39 -1.70 2.61
C ALA A 225 23.13 -0.19 2.73
N SER A 226 21.96 0.26 2.29
CA SER A 226 21.55 1.67 2.40
C SER A 226 21.10 2.06 3.81
N ALA A 227 20.68 1.10 4.64
CA ALA A 227 20.28 1.35 6.02
C ALA A 227 21.49 1.39 6.98
N ALA A 228 22.61 0.76 6.63
CA ALA A 228 23.83 0.75 7.44
C ALA A 228 24.72 2.01 7.25
N GLY A 229 24.48 2.80 6.20
CA GLY A 229 25.14 4.09 5.92
C GLY A 229 24.33 5.28 6.41
#